data_AF-G2D904-F1
#
_entry.id   AF-G2D904-F1
#
_cell.length_a   1.000
_cell.length_b   1.000
_cell.length_c   1.000
_cell.angle_alpha   90.00
_cell.angle_beta   90.00
_cell.angle_gamma   90.00
#
_symmetry.space_group_name_H-M   'P 1'
#
loop_
_entity.id
_entity.type
_entity.pdbx_description
1 polymer ?
#
loop_
_entity_poly.entity_id
_entity_poly.type
_entity_poly.pdbx_seq_one_letter_code
_entity_poly.pdbx_strand_id
1 'polypeptide(L)'
;MRRPPAKAMPESRAISFDEGISRKDLKIIRQRFQRLHRERLRRILGELRPTQQDLLQLLPLLFHINHPVLPGYINSKVPAGIPDFSPSRKALEAAHHLNRSFDYKKRAHRVFHILGLYLMGSIGTIGQSSGSDFDLWLCHAPSLSEKQRQNLQKKD
;
A
#
# COMPACT_ATOMS: atom_id res chain seq x y z
N MET A 1 18.45 -25.42 -15.26
CA MET A 1 18.18 -24.94 -13.88
C MET A 1 16.77 -25.36 -13.46
N ARG A 2 16.62 -26.29 -12.51
CA ARG A 2 15.31 -26.72 -12.00
C ARG A 2 14.87 -25.76 -10.89
N ARG A 3 13.66 -25.19 -10.99
CA ARG A 3 13.03 -24.44 -9.89
C ARG A 3 12.90 -25.36 -8.67
N PRO A 4 13.24 -24.89 -7.45
CA PRO A 4 12.98 -25.67 -6.25
C PRO A 4 11.46 -25.85 -6.08
N PRO A 5 11.00 -27.01 -5.57
CA PRO A 5 9.58 -27.24 -5.33
C PRO A 5 9.06 -26.25 -4.29
N ALA A 6 7.85 -25.73 -4.53
CA ALA A 6 7.14 -24.94 -3.54
C ALA A 6 7.00 -25.78 -2.27
N LYS A 7 7.53 -25.28 -1.14
CA LYS A 7 7.47 -25.95 0.15
C LYS A 7 5.99 -26.22 0.49
N ALA A 8 5.64 -27.50 0.67
CA ALA A 8 4.29 -27.92 1.02
C ALA A 8 3.80 -27.15 2.25
N MET A 9 2.54 -26.73 2.22
CA MET A 9 1.96 -25.91 3.28
C MET A 9 1.83 -26.76 4.56
N PRO A 10 2.31 -26.27 5.72
CA PRO A 10 1.91 -26.89 6.98
C PRO A 10 0.39 -26.76 7.11
N GLU A 11 -0.27 -27.83 7.58
CA GLU A 11 -1.71 -27.89 7.79
C GLU A 11 -2.24 -26.62 8.46
N SER A 12 -3.41 -26.17 8.02
CA SER A 12 -4.09 -25.00 8.55
C SER A 12 -4.59 -25.27 9.98
N ARG A 13 -3.69 -25.26 10.96
CA ARG A 13 -4.06 -25.24 12.38
C ARG A 13 -4.89 -23.99 12.63
N ALA A 14 -6.13 -24.17 13.08
CA ALA A 14 -6.95 -23.11 13.63
C ALA A 14 -6.27 -22.57 14.88
N ILE A 15 -6.14 -21.26 14.98
CA ILE A 15 -5.62 -20.60 16.17
C ILE A 15 -6.83 -20.42 17.08
N SER A 16 -6.86 -21.11 18.23
CA SER A 16 -7.86 -20.86 19.27
C SER A 16 -7.55 -19.54 19.97
N PHE A 17 -8.61 -18.82 20.35
CA PHE A 17 -8.54 -17.55 21.08
C PHE A 17 -8.86 -17.73 22.58
N ASP A 18 -9.16 -18.95 23.01
CA ASP A 18 -9.74 -19.24 24.33
C ASP A 18 -8.77 -18.96 25.48
N GLU A 19 -7.47 -19.19 25.27
CA GLU A 19 -6.40 -18.94 26.25
C GLU A 19 -5.61 -17.63 25.96
N GLY A 20 -6.14 -16.78 25.07
CA GLY A 20 -5.45 -15.58 24.60
C GLY A 20 -4.48 -15.84 23.45
N ILE A 21 -4.00 -14.77 22.81
CA ILE A 21 -3.20 -14.86 21.58
C ILE A 21 -1.71 -14.77 21.89
N SER A 22 -0.95 -15.84 21.63
CA SER A 22 0.51 -15.80 21.81
C SER A 22 1.21 -14.92 20.77
N ARG A 23 2.44 -14.47 21.06
CA ARG A 23 3.28 -13.75 20.07
C ARG A 23 3.52 -14.56 18.80
N LYS A 24 3.60 -15.89 18.92
CA LYS A 24 3.77 -16.80 17.78
C LYS A 24 2.51 -16.83 16.92
N ASP A 25 1.35 -16.86 17.55
CA ASP A 25 0.06 -16.84 16.88
C ASP A 25 -0.16 -15.50 16.16
N LEU A 26 0.15 -14.37 16.80
CA LEU A 26 0.13 -13.05 16.15
C LEU A 26 1.02 -13.00 14.91
N LYS A 27 2.22 -13.60 14.97
CA LYS A 27 3.12 -13.69 13.82
C LYS A 27 2.50 -14.51 12.68
N ILE A 28 1.86 -15.63 12.99
CA ILE A 28 1.18 -16.49 12.01
C ILE A 28 -0.02 -15.77 11.40
N ILE A 29 -0.87 -15.14 12.21
CA ILE A 29 -2.03 -14.36 11.77
C ILE A 29 -1.57 -13.26 10.81
N ARG A 30 -0.55 -12.48 11.20
CA ARG A 30 0.02 -11.43 10.35
C ARG A 30 0.52 -11.98 9.01
N GLN A 31 1.23 -13.11 9.02
CA GLN A 31 1.73 -13.73 7.78
C GLN A 31 0.58 -14.22 6.88
N ARG A 32 -0.44 -14.86 7.45
CA ARG A 32 -1.63 -15.33 6.71
C ARG A 32 -2.39 -14.15 6.11
N PHE A 33 -2.62 -13.10 6.90
CA PHE A 33 -3.26 -11.86 6.46
C PHE A 33 -2.47 -11.23 5.31
N GLN A 34 -1.17 -10.97 5.48
CA GLN A 34 -0.33 -10.40 4.42
C GLN A 34 -0.34 -11.23 3.14
N ARG A 35 -0.36 -12.56 3.24
CA ARG A 35 -0.45 -13.44 2.07
C ARG A 35 -1.78 -13.29 1.35
N LEU A 36 -2.90 -13.29 2.08
CA LEU A 36 -4.22 -13.07 1.51
C LEU A 36 -4.31 -11.73 0.78
N HIS A 37 -3.83 -10.66 1.42
CA HIS A 37 -3.82 -9.32 0.83
C HIS A 37 -2.94 -9.22 -0.43
N ARG A 38 -1.79 -9.91 -0.46
CA ARG A 38 -0.97 -9.99 -1.67
C ARG A 38 -1.70 -10.69 -2.82
N GLU A 39 -2.40 -11.79 -2.56
CA GLU A 39 -3.17 -12.48 -3.62
C GLU A 39 -4.36 -11.65 -4.10
N ARG A 40 -5.05 -10.94 -3.19
CA ARG A 40 -6.12 -9.99 -3.58
C ARG A 40 -5.57 -8.88 -4.47
N LEU A 41 -4.48 -8.23 -4.05
CA LEU A 41 -3.84 -7.19 -4.86
C LEU A 41 -3.38 -7.71 -6.23
N ARG A 42 -2.86 -8.95 -6.29
CA ARG A 42 -2.47 -9.59 -7.55
C ARG A 42 -3.65 -9.78 -8.50
N ARG A 43 -4.82 -10.19 -7.98
CA ARG A 43 -6.05 -10.34 -8.78
C ARG A 43 -6.55 -9.00 -9.29
N ILE A 44 -6.66 -8.02 -8.39
CA ILE A 44 -7.01 -6.63 -8.73
C ILE A 44 -6.15 -6.13 -9.88
N LEU A 45 -4.82 -6.20 -9.73
CA LEU A 45 -3.90 -5.76 -10.79
C LEU A 45 -4.06 -6.54 -12.10
N GLY A 46 -4.54 -7.78 -12.08
CA GLY A 46 -4.81 -8.57 -13.30
C GLY A 46 -6.09 -8.17 -14.03
N GLU A 47 -7.04 -7.55 -13.33
CA GLU A 47 -8.34 -7.11 -13.87
C GLU A 47 -8.32 -5.65 -14.34
N LEU A 48 -7.38 -4.86 -13.83
CA LEU A 48 -7.24 -3.44 -14.17
C LEU A 48 -6.59 -3.21 -15.54
N ARG A 49 -7.02 -2.14 -16.21
CA ARG A 49 -6.33 -1.61 -17.41
C ARG A 49 -4.92 -1.12 -17.03
N PRO A 50 -3.95 -1.08 -17.97
CA PRO A 50 -2.58 -0.64 -17.68
C PRO A 50 -2.48 0.70 -16.94
N THR A 51 -3.26 1.70 -17.35
CA THR A 51 -3.30 3.03 -16.71
C THR A 51 -3.80 2.97 -15.26
N GLN A 52 -4.79 2.14 -14.98
CA GLN A 52 -5.30 1.91 -13.63
C GLN A 52 -4.30 1.14 -12.77
N GLN A 53 -3.55 0.19 -13.35
CA GLN A 53 -2.47 -0.50 -12.65
C GLN A 53 -1.36 0.48 -12.25
N ASP A 54 -0.94 1.36 -13.17
CA ASP A 54 0.08 2.38 -12.91
C ASP A 54 -0.35 3.32 -11.79
N LEU A 55 -1.61 3.80 -11.83
CA LEU A 55 -2.19 4.63 -10.76
C LEU A 55 -2.15 3.90 -9.41
N LEU A 56 -2.63 2.65 -9.36
CA LEU A 56 -2.69 1.89 -8.11
C LEU A 56 -1.29 1.59 -7.53
N GLN A 57 -0.30 1.34 -8.38
CA GLN A 57 1.09 1.14 -7.97
C GLN A 57 1.74 2.45 -7.49
N LEU A 58 1.34 3.58 -8.08
CA LEU A 58 1.88 4.90 -7.77
C LEU A 58 1.32 5.47 -6.47
N LEU A 59 0.03 5.25 -6.16
CA LEU A 59 -0.64 5.84 -4.99
C LEU A 59 0.16 5.71 -3.67
N PRO A 60 0.62 4.51 -3.25
CA PRO A 60 1.43 4.39 -2.04
C PRO A 60 2.71 5.20 -2.07
N LEU A 61 3.34 5.35 -3.25
CA LEU A 61 4.53 6.18 -3.41
C LEU A 61 4.20 7.66 -3.17
N LEU A 62 3.10 8.17 -3.70
CA LEU A 62 2.70 9.58 -3.47
C LEU A 62 2.53 9.90 -1.99
N PHE A 63 1.97 8.99 -1.20
CA PHE A 63 1.87 9.15 0.26
C PHE A 63 3.19 8.90 1.00
N HIS A 64 4.07 8.07 0.46
CA HIS A 64 5.38 7.81 1.03
C HIS A 64 6.36 8.98 0.81
N ILE A 65 6.35 9.61 -0.37
CA ILE A 65 7.20 10.75 -0.69
C ILE A 65 6.40 12.01 -0.97
N ASN A 66 6.68 13.06 -0.20
CA ASN A 66 6.17 14.39 -0.51
C ASN A 66 7.15 15.11 -1.45
N HIS A 67 6.97 14.92 -2.76
CA HIS A 67 7.93 15.38 -3.78
C HIS A 67 7.32 16.45 -4.70
N PRO A 68 7.98 17.62 -4.93
CA PRO A 68 7.40 18.75 -5.68
C PRO A 68 6.96 18.47 -7.12
N VAL A 69 7.63 17.52 -7.80
CA VAL A 69 7.36 17.21 -9.22
C VAL A 69 6.25 16.17 -9.43
N LEU A 70 5.75 15.59 -8.33
CA LEU A 70 4.69 14.58 -8.37
C LEU A 70 3.34 15.21 -8.03
N PRO A 71 2.22 14.65 -8.53
CA PRO A 71 0.89 15.12 -8.17
C PRO A 71 0.63 15.01 -6.67
N GLY A 72 -0.28 15.84 -6.17
CA GLY A 72 -0.62 15.90 -4.75
C GLY A 72 0.43 16.58 -3.87
N TYR A 73 1.45 17.22 -4.46
CA TYR A 73 2.35 18.09 -3.70
C TYR A 73 1.68 19.43 -3.41
N ILE A 74 1.55 19.76 -2.11
CA ILE A 74 0.99 21.04 -1.66
C ILE A 74 2.10 21.95 -1.11
N ASN A 75 2.92 21.41 -0.21
CA ASN A 75 4.09 22.09 0.38
C ASN A 75 4.96 21.06 1.11
N SER A 76 6.15 21.45 1.56
CA SER A 76 7.09 20.55 2.24
C SER A 76 6.64 20.03 3.60
N LYS A 77 5.61 20.63 4.22
CA LYS A 77 5.10 20.26 5.57
C LYS A 77 4.00 19.20 5.53
N VAL A 78 3.55 18.78 4.35
CA VAL A 78 2.57 17.69 4.23
C VAL A 78 3.19 16.41 4.79
N PRO A 79 2.49 15.71 5.71
CA PRO A 79 2.97 14.45 6.26
C PRO A 79 3.20 13.43 5.15
N ALA A 80 4.29 12.66 5.28
CA ALA A 80 4.61 11.59 4.34
C ALA A 80 5.45 10.52 5.02
N GLY A 81 5.44 9.35 4.41
CA GLY A 81 6.15 8.17 4.90
C GLY A 81 5.18 7.15 5.46
N ILE A 82 5.25 5.96 4.89
CA ILE A 82 4.50 4.77 5.30
C ILE A 82 5.50 3.78 5.92
N PRO A 83 5.25 3.24 7.12
CA PRO A 83 6.14 2.28 7.75
C PRO A 83 6.26 1.01 6.90
N ASP A 84 7.47 0.44 6.86
CA ASP A 84 7.81 -0.77 6.10
C ASP A 84 7.49 -0.74 4.60
N PHE A 85 7.21 0.43 4.03
CA PHE A 85 6.99 0.59 2.60
C PHE A 85 8.31 0.78 1.86
N SER A 86 8.44 0.13 0.72
CA SER A 86 9.48 0.40 -0.27
C SER A 86 8.83 0.32 -1.65
N PRO A 87 9.04 1.32 -2.52
CA PRO A 87 8.41 1.32 -3.83
C PRO A 87 8.90 0.15 -4.68
N SER A 88 7.97 -0.44 -5.43
CA SER A 88 8.30 -1.43 -6.44
C SER A 88 8.88 -0.74 -7.67
N ARG A 89 9.56 -1.50 -8.53
CA ARG A 89 10.03 -0.98 -9.83
C ARG A 89 8.90 -0.37 -10.66
N LYS A 90 7.72 -1.01 -10.67
CA LYS A 90 6.53 -0.51 -11.37
C LYS A 90 6.05 0.84 -10.82
N ALA A 91 6.10 1.04 -9.51
CA ALA A 91 5.72 2.32 -8.90
C ALA A 91 6.68 3.44 -9.32
N LEU A 92 7.98 3.14 -9.43
CA LEU A 92 8.99 4.09 -9.90
C LEU A 92 8.85 4.39 -11.40
N GLU A 93 8.60 3.35 -12.21
CA GLU A 93 8.31 3.50 -13.64
C GLU A 93 7.07 4.38 -13.86
N ALA A 94 5.97 4.15 -13.12
CA ALA A 94 4.77 4.98 -13.16
C ALA A 94 5.04 6.44 -12.76
N ALA A 95 5.86 6.68 -11.73
CA ALA A 95 6.26 8.03 -11.34
C ALA A 95 7.10 8.73 -12.42
N HIS A 96 8.01 8.01 -13.08
CA HIS A 96 8.77 8.53 -14.22
C HIS A 96 7.90 8.82 -15.45
N HIS A 97 6.85 8.04 -15.69
CA HIS A 97 5.89 8.30 -16.75
C HIS A 97 5.13 9.62 -16.51
N LEU A 98 4.85 9.97 -15.25
CA LEU A 98 4.27 11.27 -14.91
C LEU A 98 5.25 12.41 -15.05
N ASN A 99 6.50 12.22 -14.60
CA ASN A 99 7.53 13.24 -14.72
C ASN A 99 8.90 12.62 -14.94
N ARG A 100 9.49 12.86 -16.10
CA ARG A 100 10.80 12.28 -16.49
C ARG A 100 11.95 12.71 -15.58
N SER A 101 11.84 13.88 -14.96
CA SER A 101 12.84 14.43 -14.03
C SER A 101 12.66 13.93 -12.60
N PHE A 102 11.66 13.07 -12.34
CA PHE A 102 11.53 12.41 -11.06
C PHE A 102 12.74 11.52 -10.78
N ASP A 103 13.30 11.61 -9.58
CA ASP A 103 14.36 10.71 -9.12
C ASP A 103 14.04 10.27 -7.69
N TYR A 104 13.94 8.95 -7.50
CA TYR A 104 13.59 8.40 -6.19
C TYR A 104 14.81 8.36 -5.28
N LYS A 105 14.81 9.26 -4.29
CA LYS A 105 15.78 9.27 -3.20
C LYS A 105 15.15 8.66 -1.96
N LYS A 106 15.69 7.51 -1.53
CA LYS A 106 15.27 6.88 -0.27
C LYS A 106 15.49 7.86 0.88
N ARG A 107 14.43 8.16 1.62
CA ARG A 107 14.48 9.03 2.80
C ARG A 107 14.32 8.20 4.07
N ALA A 108 15.17 8.47 5.05
CA ALA A 108 14.93 8.00 6.41
C ALA A 108 13.85 8.88 7.04
N HIS A 109 12.64 8.34 7.20
CA HIS A 109 11.58 9.01 7.93
C HIS A 109 11.86 8.86 9.43
N ARG A 110 12.07 9.99 10.11
CA ARG A 110 12.24 10.01 11.58
C ARG A 110 10.93 9.74 12.32
N VAL A 111 9.82 10.11 11.70
CA VAL A 111 8.45 9.94 12.21
C VAL A 111 7.56 9.48 11.08
N PHE A 112 6.75 8.45 11.33
CA PHE A 112 5.73 7.96 10.40
C PHE A 112 4.36 8.48 10.83
N HIS A 113 3.89 9.48 10.10
CA HIS A 113 2.57 10.08 10.34
C HIS A 113 1.44 9.32 9.65
N ILE A 114 1.75 8.56 8.60
CA ILE A 114 0.81 7.68 7.91
C ILE A 114 1.08 6.28 8.46
N LEU A 115 0.08 5.71 9.14
CA LEU A 115 0.17 4.40 9.79
C LEU A 115 -0.14 3.26 8.84
N GLY A 116 -0.99 3.51 7.84
CA GLY A 116 -1.39 2.51 6.87
C GLY A 116 -2.22 3.08 5.76
N LEU A 117 -2.23 2.37 4.64
CA LEU A 117 -3.04 2.68 3.48
C LEU A 117 -3.80 1.42 3.08
N TYR A 118 -5.11 1.52 2.92
CA TYR A 118 -5.98 0.39 2.66
C TYR A 118 -6.83 0.70 1.44
N LEU A 119 -6.71 -0.15 0.42
CA LEU A 119 -7.63 -0.13 -0.70
C LEU A 119 -8.91 -0.86 -0.31
N MET A 120 -10.01 -0.11 -0.25
CA MET A 120 -11.37 -0.60 -0.04
C MET A 120 -12.09 -0.66 -1.41
N GLY A 121 -13.29 -1.21 -1.44
CA GLY A 121 -14.10 -1.29 -2.65
C GLY A 121 -14.12 -2.67 -3.31
N SER A 122 -14.98 -2.82 -4.32
CA SER A 122 -15.33 -4.11 -4.95
C SER A 122 -14.28 -4.67 -5.90
N ILE A 123 -13.09 -4.05 -5.96
CA ILE A 123 -12.03 -4.42 -6.87
C ILE A 123 -11.42 -5.76 -6.46
N GLY A 124 -11.49 -6.76 -7.35
CA GLY A 124 -11.09 -8.14 -7.06
C GLY A 124 -12.20 -9.05 -6.50
N THR A 125 -13.47 -8.66 -6.62
CA THR A 125 -14.61 -9.59 -6.45
C THR A 125 -15.04 -10.17 -7.80
N ILE A 126 -15.58 -11.40 -7.80
CA ILE A 126 -15.78 -12.26 -8.99
C ILE A 126 -16.72 -11.65 -10.08
N GLY A 127 -17.32 -10.49 -9.87
CA GLY A 127 -18.32 -9.88 -10.78
C GLY A 127 -18.12 -8.41 -11.14
N GLN A 128 -16.90 -7.88 -11.18
CA GLN A 128 -16.70 -6.43 -11.35
C GLN A 128 -16.52 -5.94 -12.81
N SER A 129 -16.98 -4.72 -13.08
CA SER A 129 -16.79 -3.97 -14.34
C SER A 129 -15.54 -3.07 -14.30
N SER A 130 -14.96 -2.80 -15.46
CA SER A 130 -13.69 -2.08 -15.67
C SER A 130 -13.69 -0.57 -15.33
N GLY A 131 -14.80 -0.06 -14.79
CA GLY A 131 -15.05 1.37 -14.54
C GLY A 131 -15.15 1.79 -13.07
N SER A 132 -14.85 0.90 -12.11
CA SER A 132 -14.89 1.22 -10.68
C SER A 132 -13.85 2.28 -10.29
N ASP A 133 -14.28 3.23 -9.46
CA ASP A 133 -13.39 4.12 -8.71
C ASP A 133 -12.59 3.33 -7.65
N PHE A 134 -11.43 3.86 -7.26
CA PHE A 134 -10.60 3.30 -6.19
C PHE A 134 -10.96 3.94 -4.85
N ASP A 135 -11.50 3.18 -3.90
CA ASP A 135 -11.71 3.68 -2.55
C ASP A 135 -10.44 3.49 -1.70
N LEU A 136 -9.89 4.58 -1.19
CA LEU A 136 -8.66 4.56 -0.40
C LEU A 136 -8.93 5.03 1.03
N TRP A 137 -8.58 4.21 2.01
CA TRP A 137 -8.56 4.60 3.41
C TRP A 137 -7.11 4.80 3.86
N LEU A 138 -6.79 6.05 4.21
CA LEU A 138 -5.54 6.42 4.86
C LEU A 138 -5.71 6.49 6.38
N CYS A 139 -4.93 5.69 7.12
CA CYS A 139 -4.83 5.77 8.57
C CYS A 139 -3.64 6.64 8.94
N HIS A 140 -3.85 7.66 9.76
CA HIS A 140 -2.79 8.56 10.23
C HIS A 140 -2.64 8.54 11.74
N ALA A 141 -1.50 9.01 12.25
CA ALA A 141 -1.26 9.12 13.69
C ALA A 141 -2.24 10.13 14.34
N PRO A 142 -2.69 9.89 15.58
CA PRO A 142 -3.58 10.81 16.28
C PRO A 142 -2.93 12.16 16.59
N SER A 143 -1.59 12.21 16.57
CA SER A 143 -0.80 13.41 16.84
C SER A 143 -0.79 14.43 15.69
N LEU A 144 -1.48 14.18 14.56
CA LEU A 144 -1.52 15.12 13.45
C LEU A 144 -2.39 16.33 13.79
N SER A 145 -1.83 17.52 13.61
CA SER A 145 -2.60 18.77 13.69
C SER A 145 -3.73 18.80 12.66
N GLU A 146 -4.76 19.60 12.91
CA GLU A 146 -5.87 19.84 11.98
C GLU A 146 -5.37 20.25 10.58
N LYS A 147 -4.42 21.18 10.51
CA LYS A 147 -3.81 21.63 9.24
C LYS A 147 -3.10 20.50 8.49
N GLN A 148 -2.44 19.59 9.20
CA GLN A 148 -1.79 18.43 8.57
C GLN A 148 -2.81 17.43 8.04
N ARG A 149 -3.93 17.22 8.75
CA ARG A 149 -5.03 16.36 8.29
C ARG A 149 -5.71 16.93 7.05
N GLN A 150 -5.99 18.22 7.03
CA GLN A 150 -6.53 18.91 5.85
C GLN A 150 -5.58 18.84 4.65
N ASN A 151 -4.27 18.98 4.87
CA ASN A 151 -3.28 18.83 3.82
C ASN A 151 -3.24 17.39 3.26
N LEU A 152 -3.43 16.36 4.09
CA LEU A 152 -3.52 14.98 3.62
C LEU A 152 -4.80 14.74 2.80
N GLN A 153 -5.94 15.30 3.21
CA GLN A 153 -7.20 15.19 2.45
C GLN A 153 -7.13 15.87 1.08
N LYS A 154 -6.34 16.94 0.94
CA LYS A 154 -6.16 17.65 -0.33
C LYS A 154 -5.15 16.97 -1.27
N LYS A 155 -4.55 15.86 -0.85
CA LYS A 155 -3.54 15.13 -1.63
C LYS A 155 -4.15 14.09 -2.57
N ASP A 156 -5.43 13.79 -2.41
CA ASP A 156 -6.23 12.94 -3.31
C ASP A 156 -6.49 13.60 -4.67
#